data_AF-A0A0E0M4W1-F1
#
_entry.id   AF-A0A0E0M4W1-F1
#
_cell.length_a   1.000
_cell.length_b   1.000
_cell.length_c   1.000
_cell.angle_alpha   90.00
_cell.angle_beta   90.00
_cell.angle_gamma   90.00
#
_symmetry.space_group_name_H-M   'P 1'
#
loop_
_entity.id
_entity.type
_entity.pdbx_description
1 polymer ?
#
loop_
_entity_poly.entity_id
_entity_poly.type
_entity_poly.pdbx_seq_one_letter_code
_entity_poly.pdbx_strand_id
1 'polypeptide(L)'
;MAPAATRRQLLLLLILLLICTAPSASARARSNSSSKRVVRQLPGFDGELPFELETGYVEVDHIAGVRLFYYFIRSERSPAEDPLLLWLTGGPGCSAFSGLVYEVGPLTFDVHGHGQGGGVPRLLYKAESWTKRSNVIFLDSPVGTGFSYADTDAGFRTSDTIAVHQILVFLNKWFQEVHPDFLSNPLYIAGDSYSGMIVPAVTLGIANSSPKQHQPSLNLKGYLLGNPVTDHNFDAPSKIPFAHGMGLISDQLYQAYKKSCSVNHNTQQQSVQCTNTLDAIDEARVRQMLQLQDLHLSEISSECRTAEYTMSRIWANNDTVREALGIHQGTVPSWQRCNLDILYTYDIKSSVRYHLDLTTRGYRSLIYSGDHDMIIPYIGTQAWIRSLNFSVVDEWRPWFVDGQVAGYTRSYSNNLTFATVKGGGHTAPEYMPKQCLAMLASERCGSAGGNAWDDNSNCNETAPATETARDAETTAMLPDQ
;
A
#
# COMPACT_ATOMS: atom_id res chain seq x y z
N MET A 1 4.91 -6.89 -82.17
CA MET A 1 6.24 -7.55 -82.08
C MET A 1 7.08 -6.73 -81.10
N ALA A 2 7.20 -7.18 -79.85
CA ALA A 2 8.01 -6.50 -78.84
C ALA A 2 9.48 -6.91 -78.98
N PRO A 3 10.46 -6.01 -78.77
CA PRO A 3 11.87 -6.33 -78.98
C PRO A 3 12.37 -7.24 -77.85
N ALA A 4 13.13 -8.27 -78.24
CA ALA A 4 13.77 -9.19 -77.31
C ALA A 4 14.83 -8.45 -76.48
N ALA A 5 14.68 -8.47 -75.16
CA ALA A 5 15.66 -7.95 -74.23
C ALA A 5 17.00 -8.68 -74.40
N THR A 6 18.10 -7.92 -74.45
CA THR A 6 19.43 -8.48 -74.65
C THR A 6 19.93 -9.20 -73.39
N ARG A 7 20.82 -10.19 -73.56
CA ARG A 7 21.36 -11.05 -72.49
C ARG A 7 21.94 -10.28 -71.28
N ARG A 8 22.36 -9.02 -71.46
CA ARG A 8 22.79 -8.10 -70.39
C ARG A 8 21.64 -7.57 -69.54
N GLN A 9 20.47 -7.31 -70.13
CA GLN A 9 19.28 -6.87 -69.39
C GLN A 9 18.69 -8.01 -68.54
N LEU A 10 18.72 -9.25 -69.02
CA LEU A 10 18.35 -10.41 -68.18
C LEU A 10 19.33 -10.64 -67.03
N LEU A 11 20.63 -10.42 -67.23
CA LEU A 11 21.62 -10.57 -66.15
C LEU A 11 21.45 -9.50 -65.06
N LEU A 12 21.16 -8.26 -65.44
CA LEU A 12 20.87 -7.17 -64.50
C LEU A 12 19.57 -7.41 -63.72
N LEU A 13 18.52 -7.91 -64.38
CA LEU A 13 17.27 -8.32 -63.72
C LEU A 13 17.48 -9.48 -62.74
N LEU A 14 18.31 -10.48 -63.08
CA LEU A 14 18.64 -11.58 -62.17
C LEU A 14 19.45 -11.11 -60.96
N ILE A 15 20.40 -10.18 -61.13
CA ILE A 15 21.18 -9.62 -60.02
C ILE A 15 20.29 -8.77 -59.09
N LEU A 16 19.35 -8.00 -59.65
CA LEU A 16 18.34 -7.27 -58.86
C LEU A 16 17.36 -8.20 -58.12
N LEU A 17 16.99 -9.36 -58.71
CA LEU A 17 16.18 -10.39 -58.04
C LEU A 17 16.94 -11.14 -56.93
N LEU A 18 18.26 -11.33 -57.08
CA LEU A 18 19.12 -11.94 -56.07
C LEU A 18 19.41 -11.02 -54.88
N ILE A 19 19.43 -9.70 -55.07
CA ILE A 19 19.57 -8.72 -53.97
C ILE A 19 18.25 -8.60 -53.17
N CYS A 20 17.10 -8.89 -53.77
CA CYS A 20 15.79 -8.90 -53.11
C CYS A 20 15.46 -10.20 -52.35
N THR A 21 16.36 -11.19 -52.30
CA THR A 21 16.17 -12.47 -51.58
C THR A 21 17.20 -12.72 -50.48
N ALA A 22 17.86 -11.66 -49.99
CA ALA A 22 18.52 -11.73 -48.69
C ALA A 22 17.45 -12.05 -47.63
N PRO A 23 17.63 -13.07 -46.78
CA PRO A 23 16.71 -13.30 -45.68
C PRO A 23 16.74 -12.03 -44.84
N SER A 24 15.61 -11.33 -44.79
CA SER A 24 15.37 -10.28 -43.83
C SER A 24 15.83 -10.84 -42.49
N ALA A 25 16.80 -10.16 -41.86
CA ALA A 25 17.14 -10.44 -40.48
C ALA A 25 15.81 -10.63 -39.76
N SER A 26 15.59 -11.82 -39.21
CA SER A 26 14.41 -12.14 -38.45
C SER A 26 14.20 -10.97 -37.52
N ALA A 27 13.16 -10.17 -37.80
CA ALA A 27 12.56 -9.33 -36.79
C ALA A 27 12.17 -10.35 -35.75
N ARG A 28 13.05 -10.51 -34.75
CA ARG A 28 12.78 -11.28 -33.56
C ARG A 28 11.49 -10.63 -33.10
N ALA A 29 10.37 -11.33 -33.31
CA ALA A 29 9.13 -10.99 -32.67
C ALA A 29 9.54 -10.92 -31.21
N ARG A 30 9.69 -9.70 -30.67
CA ARG A 30 9.73 -9.50 -29.24
C ARG A 30 8.38 -10.02 -28.83
N SER A 31 8.33 -11.27 -28.40
CA SER A 31 7.20 -11.76 -27.65
C SER A 31 7.09 -10.75 -26.52
N ASN A 32 6.09 -9.87 -26.59
CA ASN A 32 5.74 -8.96 -25.52
C ASN A 32 5.04 -9.77 -24.41
N SER A 33 5.69 -10.88 -24.04
CA SER A 33 5.32 -11.75 -22.96
C SER A 33 5.65 -10.99 -21.71
N SER A 34 4.62 -10.54 -20.98
CA SER A 34 4.72 -10.33 -19.54
C SER A 34 5.63 -11.43 -18.95
N SER A 35 6.77 -11.04 -18.38
CA SER A 35 7.72 -11.97 -17.77
C SER A 35 7.25 -12.28 -16.36
N LYS A 36 6.19 -13.09 -16.24
CA LYS A 36 5.78 -13.60 -14.93
C LYS A 36 6.70 -14.73 -14.49
N ARG A 37 7.00 -14.77 -13.20
CA ARG A 37 7.82 -15.79 -12.57
C ARG A 37 7.17 -16.26 -11.28
N VAL A 38 6.92 -17.56 -11.17
CA VAL A 38 6.51 -18.18 -9.91
C VAL A 38 7.76 -18.42 -9.05
N VAL A 39 7.74 -17.92 -7.82
CA VAL A 39 8.83 -18.02 -6.85
C VAL A 39 8.43 -19.06 -5.80
N ARG A 40 9.00 -20.27 -5.87
CA ARG A 40 8.74 -21.35 -4.90
C ARG A 40 9.65 -21.29 -3.69
N GLN A 41 10.88 -20.85 -3.90
CA GLN A 41 11.89 -20.68 -2.86
C GLN A 41 12.43 -19.27 -2.97
N LEU A 42 12.53 -18.61 -1.82
CA LEU A 42 12.95 -17.23 -1.71
C LEU A 42 14.20 -17.20 -0.82
N PRO A 43 15.35 -16.68 -1.30
CA PRO A 43 16.56 -16.66 -0.47
C PRO A 43 16.31 -15.94 0.86
N GLY A 44 16.81 -16.52 1.95
CA GLY A 44 16.52 -16.06 3.31
C GLY A 44 15.29 -16.73 3.94
N PHE A 45 14.40 -17.37 3.18
CA PHE A 45 13.32 -18.18 3.74
C PHE A 45 13.72 -19.66 3.79
N ASP A 46 13.45 -20.33 4.92
CA ASP A 46 13.80 -21.74 5.09
C ASP A 46 12.78 -22.65 4.41
N GLY A 47 13.17 -23.27 3.29
CA GLY A 47 12.34 -24.21 2.54
C GLY A 47 11.48 -23.57 1.45
N GLU A 48 10.43 -24.28 1.02
CA GLU A 48 9.44 -23.73 0.08
C GLU A 48 8.51 -22.75 0.80
N LEU A 49 8.08 -21.71 0.08
CA LEU A 49 7.11 -20.76 0.59
C LEU A 49 5.78 -21.47 0.85
N PRO A 50 5.13 -21.26 2.01
CA PRO A 50 3.83 -21.85 2.31
C PRO A 50 2.65 -21.16 1.58
N PHE A 51 2.96 -20.23 0.66
CA PHE A 51 2.01 -19.47 -0.14
C PHE A 51 2.56 -19.31 -1.58
N GLU A 52 1.67 -19.05 -2.54
CA GLU A 52 2.05 -18.84 -3.93
C GLU A 52 2.48 -17.38 -4.16
N LEU A 53 3.79 -17.16 -4.35
CA LEU A 53 4.36 -15.89 -4.78
C LEU A 53 4.66 -15.90 -6.28
N GLU A 54 4.20 -14.88 -6.98
CA GLU A 54 4.57 -14.57 -8.34
C GLU A 54 5.18 -13.16 -8.40
N THR A 55 6.17 -12.96 -9.27
CA THR A 55 6.73 -11.65 -9.56
C THR A 55 6.74 -11.39 -11.06
N GLY A 56 6.79 -10.13 -11.46
CA GLY A 56 6.96 -9.80 -12.86
C GLY A 56 6.93 -8.31 -13.15
N TYR A 57 7.02 -8.01 -14.44
CA TYR A 57 6.93 -6.65 -14.96
C TYR A 57 5.73 -6.50 -15.89
N VAL A 58 5.12 -5.31 -15.85
CA VAL A 58 4.15 -4.86 -16.85
C VAL A 58 4.65 -3.54 -17.44
N GLU A 59 4.77 -3.49 -18.76
CA GLU A 59 5.14 -2.27 -19.48
C GLU A 59 3.93 -1.33 -19.59
N VAL A 60 4.04 -0.15 -18.99
CA VAL A 60 2.95 0.83 -18.88
C VAL A 60 3.15 2.04 -19.80
N ASP A 61 4.37 2.25 -20.31
CA ASP A 61 4.68 3.25 -21.34
C ASP A 61 5.70 2.65 -22.33
N HIS A 62 5.28 2.47 -23.57
CA HIS A 62 6.11 1.89 -24.63
C HIS A 62 7.08 2.88 -25.27
N ILE A 63 6.81 4.19 -25.16
CA ILE A 63 7.65 5.23 -25.74
C ILE A 63 8.87 5.43 -24.85
N ALA A 64 8.64 5.58 -23.55
CA ALA A 64 9.69 5.78 -22.57
C ALA A 64 10.25 4.46 -21.98
N GLY A 65 9.60 3.33 -22.28
CA GLY A 65 9.99 2.00 -21.80
C GLY A 65 9.75 1.79 -20.31
N VAL A 66 8.69 2.40 -19.75
CA VAL A 66 8.37 2.31 -18.33
C VAL A 66 7.77 0.95 -18.01
N ARG A 67 8.38 0.23 -17.06
CA ARG A 67 7.92 -1.07 -16.57
C ARG A 67 7.76 -1.03 -15.06
N LEU A 68 6.55 -1.35 -14.59
CA LEU A 68 6.27 -1.48 -13.18
C LEU A 68 6.46 -2.92 -12.74
N PHE A 69 7.21 -3.11 -11.65
CA PHE A 69 7.45 -4.39 -10.99
C PHE A 69 6.35 -4.67 -9.97
N TYR A 70 5.91 -5.92 -9.87
CA TYR A 70 4.96 -6.34 -8.86
C TYR A 70 5.36 -7.66 -8.19
N TYR A 71 4.92 -7.80 -6.94
CA TYR A 71 4.79 -9.08 -6.24
C TYR A 71 3.31 -9.40 -6.17
N PHE A 72 2.91 -10.60 -6.55
CA PHE A 72 1.55 -11.08 -6.44
C PHE A 72 1.51 -12.31 -5.56
N ILE A 73 0.75 -12.23 -4.47
CA ILE A 73 0.52 -13.35 -3.56
C ILE A 73 -0.94 -13.73 -3.64
N ARG A 74 -1.21 -14.99 -3.96
CA ARG A 74 -2.57 -15.51 -3.97
C ARG A 74 -3.09 -15.70 -2.55
N SER A 75 -4.41 -15.63 -2.40
CA SER A 75 -5.04 -15.90 -1.12
C SER A 75 -4.69 -17.29 -0.63
N GLU A 76 -4.37 -17.42 0.64
CA GLU A 76 -4.07 -18.70 1.28
C GLU A 76 -5.35 -19.50 1.60
N ARG A 77 -6.55 -18.94 1.30
CA ARG A 77 -7.85 -19.59 1.49
C ARG A 77 -8.46 -20.06 0.16
N SER A 78 -9.03 -19.15 -0.63
CA SER A 78 -9.68 -19.47 -1.90
C SER A 78 -9.32 -18.41 -2.96
N PRO A 79 -8.18 -18.54 -3.66
CA PRO A 79 -7.73 -17.55 -4.64
C PRO A 79 -8.79 -17.17 -5.69
N ALA A 80 -9.60 -18.13 -6.13
CA ALA A 80 -10.62 -17.92 -7.16
C ALA A 80 -11.84 -17.11 -6.68
N GLU A 81 -12.12 -17.10 -5.38
CA GLU A 81 -13.31 -16.45 -4.80
C GLU A 81 -12.95 -15.21 -3.99
N ASP A 82 -11.77 -15.23 -3.37
CA ASP A 82 -11.32 -14.19 -2.46
C ASP A 82 -11.03 -12.87 -3.19
N PRO A 83 -11.27 -11.70 -2.55
CA PRO A 83 -11.00 -10.41 -3.16
C PRO A 83 -9.56 -10.27 -3.68
N LEU A 84 -9.39 -9.50 -4.76
CA LEU A 84 -8.10 -9.01 -5.21
C LEU A 84 -7.87 -7.60 -4.67
N LEU A 85 -6.74 -7.40 -4.01
CA LEU A 85 -6.31 -6.14 -3.44
C LEU A 85 -5.07 -5.64 -4.20
N LEU A 86 -5.13 -4.46 -4.79
CA LEU A 86 -3.91 -3.74 -5.16
C LEU A 86 -3.42 -2.97 -3.93
N TRP A 87 -2.20 -3.25 -3.46
CA TRP A 87 -1.55 -2.53 -2.37
C TRP A 87 -0.51 -1.54 -2.90
N LEU A 88 -0.66 -0.28 -2.54
CA LEU A 88 0.24 0.82 -2.87
C LEU A 88 0.84 1.40 -1.58
N THR A 89 2.12 1.13 -1.32
CA THR A 89 2.85 1.81 -0.25
C THR A 89 3.07 3.28 -0.63
N GLY A 90 3.01 4.20 0.34
CA GLY A 90 3.13 5.64 0.09
C GLY A 90 4.56 6.14 -0.23
N GLY A 91 4.97 7.20 0.46
CA GLY A 91 6.20 7.96 0.16
C GLY A 91 5.90 9.39 -0.30
N PRO A 92 5.85 9.68 -1.62
CA PRO A 92 5.92 8.76 -2.76
C PRO A 92 7.32 8.15 -2.95
N GLY A 93 7.41 7.03 -3.68
CA GLY A 93 8.69 6.39 -4.00
C GLY A 93 9.08 5.23 -3.06
N CYS A 94 8.21 4.84 -2.14
CA CYS A 94 8.44 3.68 -1.27
C CYS A 94 7.98 2.38 -1.93
N SER A 95 8.86 1.39 -1.94
CA SER A 95 8.60 0.08 -2.54
C SER A 95 7.50 -0.65 -1.78
N ALA A 96 6.62 -1.30 -2.55
CA ALA A 96 5.54 -2.14 -2.03
C ALA A 96 6.05 -3.42 -1.37
N PHE A 97 7.36 -3.72 -1.49
CA PHE A 97 8.02 -4.70 -0.65
C PHE A 97 7.90 -4.35 0.84
N SER A 98 7.79 -3.05 1.20
CA SER A 98 7.48 -2.63 2.58
C SER A 98 6.14 -3.21 3.04
N GLY A 99 5.11 -3.09 2.20
CA GLY A 99 3.80 -3.69 2.44
C GLY A 99 3.86 -5.20 2.62
N LEU A 100 4.74 -5.86 1.85
CA LEU A 100 4.92 -7.31 1.84
C LEU A 100 5.58 -7.83 3.13
N VAL A 101 6.63 -7.17 3.63
CA VAL A 101 7.45 -7.69 4.75
C VAL A 101 7.25 -7.00 6.11
N TYR A 102 6.68 -5.80 6.14
CA TYR A 102 6.45 -5.08 7.39
C TYR A 102 4.96 -5.00 7.72
N GLU A 103 4.12 -4.79 6.71
CA GLU A 103 2.74 -4.36 6.95
C GLU A 103 1.74 -5.51 6.81
N VAL A 104 1.22 -5.74 5.61
CA VAL A 104 0.05 -6.60 5.36
C VAL A 104 0.39 -7.93 4.72
N GLY A 105 1.63 -8.13 4.24
CA GLY A 105 2.04 -9.39 3.62
C GLY A 105 2.50 -10.47 4.61
N PRO A 106 2.78 -11.69 4.11
CA PRO A 106 3.02 -12.89 4.91
C PRO A 106 4.48 -13.11 5.32
N LEU A 107 5.35 -12.12 5.14
CA LEU A 107 6.75 -12.21 5.50
C LEU A 107 7.11 -11.18 6.57
N THR A 108 8.20 -11.46 7.27
CA THR A 108 8.90 -10.51 8.16
C THR A 108 10.37 -10.92 8.27
N PHE A 109 11.24 -10.03 8.75
CA PHE A 109 12.65 -10.36 8.97
C PHE A 109 12.90 -10.91 10.38
N ASP A 110 13.81 -11.87 10.48
CA ASP A 110 14.32 -12.37 11.76
C ASP A 110 15.35 -11.39 12.33
N VAL A 111 14.88 -10.34 13.03
CA VAL A 111 15.74 -9.28 13.58
C VAL A 111 16.67 -9.74 14.68
N HIS A 112 16.23 -10.73 15.47
CA HIS A 112 16.96 -11.24 16.63
C HIS A 112 17.88 -12.40 16.26
N GLY A 113 17.53 -13.17 15.23
CA GLY A 113 18.31 -14.29 14.72
C GLY A 113 19.40 -13.91 13.73
N HIS A 114 19.44 -12.67 13.21
CA HIS A 114 20.51 -12.18 12.33
C HIS A 114 21.83 -11.86 13.08
N GLY A 115 22.11 -12.59 14.16
CA GLY A 115 23.38 -12.59 14.85
C GLY A 115 24.33 -13.64 14.26
N GLN A 116 25.45 -13.17 13.70
CA GLN A 116 26.75 -13.85 13.56
C GLN A 116 27.18 -14.51 12.22
N GLY A 117 26.36 -14.51 11.16
CA GLY A 117 26.67 -15.30 9.93
C GLY A 117 27.14 -14.57 8.66
N GLY A 118 26.92 -13.26 8.50
CA GLY A 118 27.33 -12.53 7.27
C GLY A 118 26.64 -12.97 5.96
N GLY A 119 25.36 -13.35 5.99
CA GLY A 119 24.61 -13.87 4.84
C GLY A 119 23.37 -13.06 4.44
N VAL A 120 22.53 -13.63 3.57
CA VAL A 120 21.23 -13.06 3.18
C VAL A 120 20.33 -12.98 4.42
N PRO A 121 19.68 -11.83 4.70
CA PRO A 121 18.78 -11.71 5.84
C PRO A 121 17.67 -12.75 5.83
N ARG A 122 17.44 -13.37 6.99
CA ARG A 122 16.46 -14.44 7.15
C ARG A 122 15.04 -13.87 7.20
N LEU A 123 14.14 -14.51 6.48
CA LEU A 123 12.72 -14.22 6.39
C LEU A 123 11.94 -15.28 7.17
N LEU A 124 10.94 -14.83 7.91
CA LEU A 124 9.99 -15.65 8.64
C LEU A 124 8.60 -15.48 8.06
N TYR A 125 7.77 -16.51 8.24
CA TYR A 125 6.36 -16.45 7.88
C TYR A 125 5.56 -15.69 8.96
N LYS A 126 4.73 -14.74 8.54
CA LYS A 126 3.83 -13.96 9.39
C LYS A 126 2.38 -14.37 9.13
N ALA A 127 1.73 -14.97 10.13
CA ALA A 127 0.37 -15.50 10.00
C ALA A 127 -0.70 -14.41 9.96
N GLU A 128 -0.43 -13.25 10.56
CA GLU A 128 -1.29 -12.06 10.60
C GLU A 128 -1.24 -11.26 9.29
N SER A 129 -1.27 -11.96 8.16
CA SER A 129 -1.22 -11.41 6.82
C SER A 129 -2.61 -11.24 6.22
N TRP A 130 -2.80 -10.18 5.43
CA TRP A 130 -4.01 -9.98 4.65
C TRP A 130 -4.16 -11.03 3.55
N THR A 131 -3.06 -11.66 3.12
CA THR A 131 -3.07 -12.80 2.19
C THR A 131 -3.83 -14.02 2.72
N LYS A 132 -4.17 -14.06 4.01
CA LYS A 132 -5.08 -15.07 4.56
C LYS A 132 -6.50 -15.01 4.00
N ARG A 133 -6.91 -13.87 3.43
CA ARG A 133 -8.29 -13.62 2.98
C ARG A 133 -8.39 -12.87 1.67
N SER A 134 -7.26 -12.52 1.05
CA SER A 134 -7.23 -11.79 -0.22
C SER A 134 -6.05 -12.21 -1.07
N ASN A 135 -6.23 -12.11 -2.37
CA ASN A 135 -5.14 -12.07 -3.32
C ASN A 135 -4.58 -10.65 -3.28
N VAL A 136 -3.25 -10.47 -3.18
CA VAL A 136 -2.64 -9.14 -3.02
C VAL A 136 -1.58 -8.91 -4.08
N ILE A 137 -1.72 -7.82 -4.83
CA ILE A 137 -0.70 -7.27 -5.72
C ILE A 137 0.01 -6.15 -4.98
N PHE A 138 1.28 -6.35 -4.63
CA PHE A 138 2.17 -5.30 -4.13
C PHE A 138 2.89 -4.67 -5.32
N LEU A 139 2.52 -3.45 -5.68
CA LEU A 139 2.99 -2.78 -6.90
C LEU A 139 4.03 -1.70 -6.57
N ASP A 140 5.23 -1.83 -7.11
CA ASP A 140 6.24 -0.77 -7.05
C ASP A 140 5.83 0.37 -8.01
N SER A 141 5.18 1.40 -7.47
CA SER A 141 4.74 2.57 -8.21
C SER A 141 5.03 3.84 -7.40
N PRO A 142 5.45 4.95 -8.03
CA PRO A 142 5.65 5.17 -9.48
C PRO A 142 6.95 4.55 -10.02
N VAL A 143 7.23 4.74 -11.31
CA VAL A 143 8.54 4.44 -11.92
C VAL A 143 9.72 4.99 -11.10
N GLY A 144 10.79 4.20 -10.96
CA GLY A 144 11.93 4.52 -10.08
C GLY A 144 11.76 4.05 -8.62
N THR A 145 10.57 3.57 -8.26
CA THR A 145 10.29 2.93 -6.97
C THR A 145 10.70 1.47 -6.99
N GLY A 146 11.40 1.02 -5.95
CA GLY A 146 11.78 -0.39 -5.78
C GLY A 146 12.48 -0.95 -7.01
N PHE A 147 11.87 -1.94 -7.67
CA PHE A 147 12.41 -2.55 -8.89
C PHE A 147 11.82 -2.03 -10.21
N SER A 148 10.92 -1.04 -10.16
CA SER A 148 10.32 -0.41 -11.35
C SER A 148 11.28 0.58 -12.02
N TYR A 149 11.34 0.56 -13.35
CA TYR A 149 12.32 1.33 -14.11
C TYR A 149 11.78 1.83 -15.46
N ALA A 150 12.55 2.71 -16.12
CA ALA A 150 12.33 3.14 -17.49
C ALA A 150 13.58 2.94 -18.35
N ASP A 151 13.40 2.82 -19.66
CA ASP A 151 14.51 2.71 -20.62
C ASP A 151 15.15 4.08 -20.95
N THR A 152 14.49 5.18 -20.56
CA THR A 152 14.92 6.56 -20.86
C THR A 152 14.83 7.46 -19.63
N ASP A 153 15.72 8.46 -19.52
CA ASP A 153 15.69 9.46 -18.44
C ASP A 153 14.37 10.23 -18.38
N ALA A 154 13.75 10.49 -19.54
CA ALA A 154 12.46 11.13 -19.63
C ALA A 154 11.35 10.29 -18.98
N GLY A 155 11.45 8.96 -19.06
CA GLY A 155 10.51 8.02 -18.43
C GLY A 155 10.54 8.03 -16.92
N PHE A 156 11.61 8.52 -16.28
CA PHE A 156 11.68 8.67 -14.83
C PHE A 156 11.02 9.96 -14.31
N ARG A 157 10.63 10.89 -15.19
CA ARG A 157 9.85 12.08 -14.81
C ARG A 157 8.39 11.68 -14.65
N THR A 158 7.86 11.83 -13.44
CA THR A 158 6.50 11.39 -13.09
C THR A 158 5.79 12.43 -12.22
N SER A 159 4.49 12.22 -12.02
CA SER A 159 3.62 13.03 -11.15
C SER A 159 2.53 12.15 -10.53
N ASP A 160 1.68 12.71 -9.67
CA ASP A 160 0.52 11.96 -9.15
C ASP A 160 -0.37 11.50 -10.32
N THR A 161 -0.68 12.39 -11.26
CA THR A 161 -1.55 12.06 -12.41
C THR A 161 -0.91 11.05 -13.37
N ILE A 162 0.40 11.13 -13.62
CA ILE A 162 1.13 10.13 -14.43
C ILE A 162 1.13 8.78 -13.73
N ALA A 163 1.40 8.73 -12.42
CA ALA A 163 1.38 7.49 -11.65
C ALA A 163 0.00 6.83 -11.68
N VAL A 164 -1.07 7.61 -11.47
CA VAL A 164 -2.47 7.14 -11.60
C VAL A 164 -2.71 6.54 -12.99
N HIS A 165 -2.30 7.22 -14.05
CA HIS A 165 -2.46 6.72 -15.42
C HIS A 165 -1.70 5.40 -15.65
N GLN A 166 -0.44 5.33 -15.23
CA GLN A 166 0.38 4.13 -15.36
C GLN A 166 -0.19 2.94 -14.57
N ILE A 167 -0.74 3.18 -13.37
CA ILE A 167 -1.42 2.14 -12.57
C ILE A 167 -2.68 1.65 -13.28
N LEU A 168 -3.46 2.52 -13.92
CA LEU A 168 -4.63 2.11 -14.71
C LEU A 168 -4.22 1.26 -15.92
N VAL A 169 -3.12 1.61 -16.60
CA VAL A 169 -2.57 0.78 -17.69
C VAL A 169 -2.08 -0.56 -17.15
N PHE A 170 -1.37 -0.56 -16.00
CA PHE A 170 -0.92 -1.76 -15.31
C PHE A 170 -2.09 -2.71 -15.04
N LEU A 171 -3.14 -2.24 -14.37
CA LEU A 171 -4.29 -3.06 -14.00
C LEU A 171 -4.96 -3.65 -15.24
N ASN A 172 -5.21 -2.83 -16.27
CA ASN A 172 -5.82 -3.31 -17.51
C ASN A 172 -4.98 -4.42 -18.15
N LYS A 173 -3.68 -4.24 -18.31
CA LYS A 173 -2.81 -5.27 -18.89
C LYS A 173 -2.69 -6.50 -17.99
N TRP A 174 -2.56 -6.31 -16.68
CA TRP A 174 -2.44 -7.40 -15.71
C TRP A 174 -3.65 -8.32 -15.76
N PHE A 175 -4.87 -7.76 -15.73
CA PHE A 175 -6.09 -8.55 -15.84
C PHE A 175 -6.29 -9.15 -17.24
N GLN A 176 -6.05 -8.42 -18.32
CA GLN A 176 -6.40 -8.92 -19.66
C GLN A 176 -5.35 -9.88 -20.24
N GLU A 177 -4.07 -9.66 -19.94
CA GLU A 177 -2.95 -10.35 -20.61
C GLU A 177 -2.24 -11.35 -19.68
N VAL A 178 -2.26 -11.13 -18.36
CA VAL A 178 -1.46 -11.92 -17.41
C VAL A 178 -2.33 -12.89 -16.59
N HIS A 179 -3.46 -12.38 -16.08
CA HIS A 179 -4.33 -13.06 -15.10
C HIS A 179 -5.83 -12.83 -15.38
N PRO A 180 -6.36 -13.26 -16.53
CA PRO A 180 -7.78 -13.11 -16.87
C PRO A 180 -8.72 -13.85 -15.91
N ASP A 181 -8.25 -14.91 -15.26
CA ASP A 181 -9.02 -15.67 -14.28
C ASP A 181 -9.44 -14.81 -13.07
N PHE A 182 -8.69 -13.74 -12.77
CA PHE A 182 -9.00 -12.84 -11.66
C PHE A 182 -10.01 -11.74 -11.98
N LEU A 183 -10.46 -11.61 -13.25
CA LEU A 183 -11.42 -10.57 -13.66
C LEU A 183 -12.74 -10.60 -12.87
N SER A 184 -13.13 -11.78 -12.41
CA SER A 184 -14.36 -11.98 -11.64
C SER A 184 -14.20 -11.66 -10.15
N ASN A 185 -12.99 -11.67 -9.61
CA ASN A 185 -12.73 -11.42 -8.20
C ASN A 185 -13.14 -9.99 -7.81
N PRO A 186 -13.76 -9.78 -6.64
CA PRO A 186 -13.99 -8.45 -6.10
C PRO A 186 -12.68 -7.67 -6.01
N LEU A 187 -12.58 -6.53 -6.70
CA LEU A 187 -11.38 -5.69 -6.71
C LEU A 187 -11.48 -4.56 -5.70
N TYR A 188 -10.43 -4.39 -4.90
CA TYR A 188 -10.20 -3.26 -4.01
C TYR A 188 -8.84 -2.62 -4.30
N ILE A 189 -8.78 -1.29 -4.20
CA ILE A 189 -7.53 -0.54 -4.27
C ILE A 189 -7.18 -0.07 -2.86
N ALA A 190 -5.97 -0.32 -2.41
CA ALA A 190 -5.56 0.01 -1.05
C ALA A 190 -4.14 0.53 -0.97
N GLY A 191 -3.84 1.12 0.19
CA GLY A 191 -2.51 1.61 0.50
C GLY A 191 -2.51 2.41 1.78
N ASP A 192 -1.38 3.06 2.02
CA ASP A 192 -1.14 3.86 3.21
C ASP A 192 -0.44 5.19 2.88
N SER A 193 -0.43 6.10 3.85
CA SER A 193 0.40 7.31 3.78
C SER A 193 0.08 8.16 2.53
N TYR A 194 1.09 8.52 1.73
CA TYR A 194 0.92 9.30 0.51
C TYR A 194 0.01 8.65 -0.54
N SER A 195 -0.22 7.33 -0.47
CA SER A 195 -1.21 6.65 -1.31
C SER A 195 -2.63 7.16 -1.10
N GLY A 196 -2.91 7.90 -0.03
CA GLY A 196 -4.15 8.66 0.14
C GLY A 196 -4.43 9.69 -0.97
N MET A 197 -3.41 10.14 -1.71
CA MET A 197 -3.58 10.97 -2.91
C MET A 197 -3.91 10.14 -4.16
N ILE A 198 -3.31 8.95 -4.27
CA ILE A 198 -3.29 8.14 -5.49
C ILE A 198 -4.44 7.12 -5.53
N VAL A 199 -4.70 6.41 -4.43
CA VAL A 199 -5.72 5.34 -4.35
C VAL A 199 -7.11 5.83 -4.75
N PRO A 200 -7.63 6.98 -4.24
CA PRO A 200 -8.94 7.47 -4.65
C PRO A 200 -8.97 7.87 -6.14
N ALA A 201 -7.88 8.43 -6.66
CA ALA A 201 -7.77 8.82 -8.06
C ALA A 201 -7.73 7.61 -9.00
N VAL A 202 -6.96 6.56 -8.67
CA VAL A 202 -6.95 5.28 -9.39
C VAL A 202 -8.33 4.63 -9.34
N THR A 203 -8.94 4.57 -8.16
CA THR A 203 -10.28 3.96 -7.97
C THR A 203 -11.32 4.69 -8.82
N LEU A 204 -11.30 6.03 -8.86
CA LEU A 204 -12.20 6.81 -9.70
C LEU A 204 -11.91 6.62 -11.19
N GLY A 205 -10.64 6.48 -11.58
CA GLY A 205 -10.24 6.14 -12.94
C GLY A 205 -10.81 4.81 -13.43
N ILE A 206 -10.79 3.78 -12.58
CA ILE A 206 -11.43 2.49 -12.86
C ILE A 206 -12.95 2.66 -12.94
N ALA A 207 -13.56 3.36 -11.97
CA ALA A 207 -15.01 3.58 -11.94
C ALA A 207 -15.55 4.40 -13.12
N ASN A 208 -14.72 5.25 -13.73
CA ASN A 208 -15.05 6.00 -14.94
C ASN A 208 -14.77 5.23 -16.24
N SER A 209 -14.02 4.13 -16.18
CA SER A 209 -13.70 3.35 -17.36
C SER A 209 -14.96 2.67 -17.91
N SER A 210 -15.29 2.96 -19.16
CA SER A 210 -16.38 2.26 -19.84
C SER A 210 -15.86 0.94 -20.42
N PRO A 211 -16.64 -0.15 -20.33
CA PRO A 211 -16.26 -1.42 -20.95
C PRO A 211 -16.08 -1.19 -22.45
N LYS A 212 -14.93 -1.61 -22.99
CA LYS A 212 -14.68 -1.60 -24.43
C LYS A 212 -14.99 -2.98 -25.00
N GLN A 213 -15.24 -3.05 -26.30
CA GLN A 213 -15.42 -4.33 -26.98
C GLN A 213 -14.15 -5.20 -26.76
N HIS A 214 -14.30 -6.38 -26.14
CA HIS A 214 -13.21 -7.28 -25.71
C HIS A 214 -12.33 -6.79 -24.54
N GLN A 215 -12.77 -5.81 -23.75
CA GLN A 215 -12.16 -5.46 -22.46
C GLN A 215 -13.26 -5.32 -21.39
N PRO A 216 -13.59 -6.39 -20.65
CA PRO A 216 -14.57 -6.32 -19.57
C PRO A 216 -14.15 -5.33 -18.49
N SER A 217 -15.15 -4.71 -17.85
CA SER A 217 -14.95 -3.84 -16.70
C SER A 217 -14.38 -4.62 -15.51
N LEU A 218 -13.48 -3.99 -14.76
CA LEU A 218 -12.98 -4.56 -13.51
C LEU A 218 -14.08 -4.62 -12.47
N ASN A 219 -14.17 -5.70 -11.69
CA ASN A 219 -15.18 -5.89 -10.65
C ASN A 219 -14.88 -5.05 -9.38
N LEU A 220 -14.75 -3.74 -9.56
CA LEU A 220 -14.41 -2.80 -8.50
C LEU A 220 -15.52 -2.72 -7.44
N LYS A 221 -15.17 -2.87 -6.17
CA LYS A 221 -16.10 -2.81 -5.04
C LYS A 221 -15.83 -1.67 -4.06
N GLY A 222 -14.59 -1.23 -3.94
CA GLY A 222 -14.22 -0.19 -2.99
C GLY A 222 -12.72 0.03 -2.87
N TYR A 223 -12.33 0.71 -1.80
CA TYR A 223 -10.93 1.04 -1.52
C TYR A 223 -10.68 1.19 -0.02
N LEU A 224 -9.41 1.01 0.39
CA LEU A 224 -9.00 1.05 1.79
C LEU A 224 -7.77 1.93 1.95
N LEU A 225 -7.70 2.72 3.01
CA LEU A 225 -6.59 3.64 3.24
C LEU A 225 -6.18 3.70 4.71
N GLY A 226 -4.92 3.38 4.97
CA GLY A 226 -4.29 3.49 6.28
C GLY A 226 -3.53 4.80 6.42
N ASN A 227 -3.83 5.59 7.45
CA ASN A 227 -3.15 6.85 7.76
C ASN A 227 -2.94 7.72 6.50
N PRO A 228 -3.98 8.08 5.73
CA PRO A 228 -3.78 8.67 4.41
C PRO A 228 -3.48 10.17 4.44
N VAL A 229 -2.51 10.62 3.64
CA VAL A 229 -2.40 12.03 3.23
C VAL A 229 -3.57 12.29 2.29
N THR A 230 -4.34 13.35 2.54
CA THR A 230 -5.51 13.66 1.71
C THR A 230 -5.61 15.12 1.34
N ASP A 231 -5.28 16.03 2.25
CA ASP A 231 -5.36 17.47 2.02
C ASP A 231 -4.59 18.20 3.11
N HIS A 232 -3.61 19.00 2.69
CA HIS A 232 -2.73 19.73 3.58
C HIS A 232 -3.47 20.67 4.54
N ASN A 233 -4.65 21.18 4.16
CA ASN A 233 -5.45 22.08 5.00
C ASN A 233 -6.12 21.36 6.18
N PHE A 234 -6.23 20.03 6.14
CA PHE A 234 -6.73 19.22 7.25
C PHE A 234 -5.59 18.51 7.97
N ASP A 235 -4.65 17.94 7.22
CA ASP A 235 -3.60 17.08 7.76
C ASP A 235 -2.55 17.88 8.55
N ALA A 236 -2.05 19.00 8.02
CA ALA A 236 -0.99 19.77 8.68
C ALA A 236 -1.45 20.46 9.99
N PRO A 237 -2.62 21.14 10.04
CA PRO A 237 -3.09 21.76 11.29
C PRO A 237 -3.41 20.77 12.41
N SER A 238 -3.60 19.48 12.10
CA SER A 238 -3.91 18.45 13.08
C SER A 238 -2.73 18.07 13.99
N LYS A 239 -1.48 18.31 13.54
CA LYS A 239 -0.26 17.85 14.21
C LYS A 239 -0.04 18.44 15.59
N ILE A 240 -0.28 19.75 15.75
CA ILE A 240 -0.03 20.43 17.02
C ILE A 240 -1.09 20.08 18.08
N PRO A 241 -2.42 20.13 17.77
CA PRO A 241 -3.44 19.61 18.68
C PRO A 241 -3.21 18.15 19.07
N PHE A 242 -2.78 17.31 18.12
CA PHE A 242 -2.46 15.91 18.41
C PHE A 242 -1.27 15.78 19.37
N ALA A 243 -0.16 16.48 19.09
CA ALA A 243 1.01 16.48 19.96
C ALA A 243 0.67 16.95 21.38
N HIS A 244 -0.20 17.94 21.53
CA HIS A 244 -0.72 18.37 22.83
C HIS A 244 -1.55 17.28 23.52
N GLY A 245 -2.49 16.66 22.79
CA GLY A 245 -3.32 15.57 23.31
C GLY A 245 -2.53 14.32 23.74
N MET A 246 -1.36 14.09 23.13
CA MET A 246 -0.42 13.03 23.50
C MET A 246 0.58 13.43 24.59
N GLY A 247 0.50 14.65 25.13
CA GLY A 247 1.42 15.15 26.16
C GLY A 247 2.83 15.49 25.68
N LEU A 248 3.05 15.59 24.37
CA LEU A 248 4.35 15.88 23.76
C LEU A 248 4.68 17.38 23.78
N ILE A 249 3.70 18.25 23.94
CA ILE A 249 3.93 19.69 24.16
C ILE A 249 3.14 20.17 25.37
N SER A 250 3.68 21.16 26.08
CA SER A 250 3.05 21.70 27.28
C SER A 250 1.81 22.53 26.97
N ASP A 251 0.93 22.68 27.96
CA ASP A 251 -0.23 23.56 27.88
C ASP A 251 0.17 25.00 27.51
N GLN A 252 1.28 25.50 28.06
CA GLN A 252 1.75 26.86 27.79
C GLN A 252 2.10 27.04 26.31
N LEU A 253 2.82 26.07 25.71
CA LEU A 253 3.18 26.09 24.28
C LEU A 253 1.93 25.98 23.41
N TYR A 254 0.99 25.10 23.76
CA TYR A 254 -0.24 24.94 23.00
C TYR A 254 -1.14 26.19 23.06
N GLN A 255 -1.27 26.83 24.22
CA GLN A 255 -2.02 28.08 24.36
C GLN A 255 -1.35 29.23 23.61
N ALA A 256 -0.01 29.31 23.65
CA ALA A 256 0.75 30.26 22.85
C ALA A 256 0.47 30.07 21.36
N TYR A 257 0.50 28.82 20.87
CA TYR A 257 0.21 28.48 19.47
C TYR A 257 -1.20 28.91 19.07
N LYS A 258 -2.21 28.56 19.87
CA LYS A 258 -3.59 28.98 19.59
C LYS A 258 -3.73 30.50 19.53
N LYS A 259 -3.04 31.23 20.40
CA LYS A 259 -3.09 32.69 20.43
C LYS A 259 -2.36 33.33 19.24
N SER A 260 -1.19 32.81 18.86
CA SER A 260 -0.29 33.44 17.88
C SER A 260 -0.59 33.03 16.44
N CYS A 261 -1.06 31.80 16.22
CA CYS A 261 -1.29 31.19 14.91
C CYS A 261 -2.78 31.11 14.51
N SER A 262 -3.70 31.67 15.29
CA SER A 262 -5.09 31.82 14.87
C SER A 262 -5.17 32.75 13.65
N VAL A 263 -5.89 32.31 12.61
CA VAL A 263 -6.03 33.04 11.35
C VAL A 263 -6.81 34.34 11.57
N ASN A 264 -6.12 35.48 11.51
CA ASN A 264 -6.78 36.75 11.19
C ASN A 264 -6.98 36.79 9.67
N HIS A 265 -8.23 36.77 9.22
CA HIS A 265 -8.66 36.67 7.81
C HIS A 265 -8.11 37.75 6.85
N ASN A 266 -7.28 38.70 7.30
CA ASN A 266 -6.89 39.88 6.52
C ASN A 266 -5.39 39.97 6.18
N THR A 267 -4.54 39.01 6.53
CA THR A 267 -3.12 39.04 6.14
C THR A 267 -2.60 37.64 5.81
N GLN A 268 -2.18 37.42 4.55
CA GLN A 268 -1.53 36.19 4.09
C GLN A 268 -0.14 35.94 4.72
N GLN A 269 0.34 36.82 5.61
CA GLN A 269 1.57 36.63 6.37
C GLN A 269 1.27 36.03 7.74
N GLN A 270 1.91 34.90 8.04
CA GLN A 270 2.01 34.40 9.40
C GLN A 270 2.68 35.46 10.27
N SER A 271 2.14 35.70 11.47
CA SER A 271 2.74 36.63 12.40
C SER A 271 4.12 36.11 12.83
N VAL A 272 5.09 37.01 13.07
CA VAL A 272 6.40 36.64 13.65
C VAL A 272 6.22 35.86 14.95
N GLN A 273 5.16 36.18 15.72
CA GLN A 273 4.82 35.46 16.93
C GLN A 273 4.41 34.00 16.66
N CYS A 274 3.68 33.73 15.57
CA CYS A 274 3.35 32.37 15.16
C CYS A 274 4.60 31.60 14.78
N THR A 275 5.47 32.19 13.95
CA THR A 275 6.75 31.57 13.54
C THR A 275 7.59 31.18 14.76
N ASN A 276 7.82 32.11 15.68
CA ASN A 276 8.58 31.83 16.91
C ASN A 276 7.94 30.73 17.77
N THR A 277 6.61 30.63 17.76
CA THR A 277 5.91 29.59 18.52
C THR A 277 6.04 28.23 17.85
N LEU A 278 5.99 28.17 16.52
CA LEU A 278 6.22 26.96 15.75
C LEU A 278 7.66 26.47 15.95
N ASP A 279 8.65 27.38 15.90
CA ASP A 279 10.05 27.05 16.17
C ASP A 279 10.23 26.46 17.57
N ALA A 280 9.60 27.05 18.60
CA ALA A 280 9.65 26.53 19.97
C ALA A 280 8.99 25.15 20.11
N ILE A 281 7.90 24.89 19.38
CA ILE A 281 7.25 23.58 19.32
C ILE A 281 8.16 22.56 18.63
N ASP A 282 8.76 22.92 17.50
CA ASP A 282 9.65 22.03 16.77
C ASP A 282 10.91 21.72 17.58
N GLU A 283 11.50 22.72 18.27
CA GLU A 283 12.58 22.49 19.22
C GLU A 283 12.17 21.54 20.36
N ALA A 284 10.97 21.69 20.94
CA ALA A 284 10.51 20.80 22.00
C ALA A 284 10.37 19.36 21.52
N ARG A 285 9.84 19.18 20.30
CA ARG A 285 9.72 17.85 19.65
C ARG A 285 11.08 17.25 19.34
N VAL A 286 12.02 18.04 18.80
CA VAL A 286 13.39 17.60 18.52
C VAL A 286 14.11 17.24 19.82
N ARG A 287 13.96 18.03 20.89
CA ARG A 287 14.54 17.70 22.21
C ARG A 287 14.00 16.39 22.75
N GLN A 288 12.71 16.09 22.59
CA GLN A 288 12.15 14.79 22.98
C GLN A 288 12.74 13.64 22.15
N MET A 289 12.89 13.83 20.84
CA MET A 289 13.55 12.86 19.98
C MET A 289 15.02 12.63 20.37
N LEU A 290 15.75 13.69 20.74
CA LEU A 290 17.14 13.62 21.19
C LEU A 290 17.26 13.04 22.62
N GLN A 291 16.34 13.32 23.53
CA GLN A 291 16.31 12.71 24.87
C GLN A 291 16.03 11.21 24.82
N LEU A 292 15.24 10.75 23.85
CA LEU A 292 15.10 9.32 23.55
C LEU A 292 16.41 8.70 23.02
N GLN A 293 17.31 9.50 22.44
CA GLN A 293 18.66 9.05 22.03
C GLN A 293 19.69 9.12 23.16
N ASP A 294 19.56 10.07 24.10
CA ASP A 294 20.50 10.29 25.23
C ASP A 294 20.24 9.39 26.45
N LEU A 295 19.10 8.68 26.51
CA LEU A 295 18.87 7.58 27.45
C LEU A 295 19.79 6.39 27.11
N HIS A 296 21.04 6.49 27.57
CA HIS A 296 22.07 5.45 27.61
C HIS A 296 22.33 4.65 26.32
N LEU A 297 23.20 5.25 25.50
CA LEU A 297 23.92 4.70 24.35
C LEU A 297 24.86 3.50 24.65
N SER A 298 24.52 2.64 25.61
CA SER A 298 25.12 1.30 25.79
C SER A 298 24.10 0.16 25.66
N GLU A 299 22.81 0.50 25.60
CA GLU A 299 21.70 -0.38 25.26
C GLU A 299 20.73 0.41 24.38
N ILE A 300 21.20 0.95 23.25
CA ILE A 300 20.25 1.21 22.15
C ILE A 300 19.71 -0.15 21.81
N SER A 301 18.50 -0.39 22.29
CA SER A 301 17.80 -1.61 22.04
C SER A 301 17.77 -1.85 20.53
N SER A 302 17.81 -3.11 20.19
CA SER A 302 17.32 -3.64 18.93
C SER A 302 15.86 -3.26 18.60
N GLU A 303 15.24 -2.27 19.29
CA GLU A 303 13.82 -1.89 19.18
C GLU A 303 13.60 -0.64 18.30
N CYS A 304 14.64 0.02 17.79
CA CYS A 304 14.46 0.93 16.65
C CYS A 304 14.33 0.10 15.35
N ARG A 305 13.14 0.13 14.73
CA ARG A 305 12.81 -0.55 13.45
C ARG A 305 13.74 -0.23 12.27
N THR A 306 14.65 0.72 12.43
CA THR A 306 15.78 0.99 11.53
C THR A 306 16.61 -0.27 11.20
N ALA A 307 16.74 -1.20 12.15
CA ALA A 307 17.42 -2.48 11.90
C ALA A 307 16.66 -3.34 10.87
N GLU A 308 15.34 -3.46 11.00
CA GLU A 308 14.46 -4.15 10.04
C GLU A 308 14.61 -3.56 8.64
N TYR A 309 14.48 -2.24 8.51
CA TYR A 309 14.61 -1.56 7.23
C TYR A 309 15.96 -1.77 6.57
N THR A 310 17.03 -1.85 7.37
CA THR A 310 18.37 -2.18 6.87
C THR A 310 18.42 -3.60 6.29
N MET A 311 17.72 -4.57 6.90
CA MET A 311 17.63 -5.94 6.39
C MET A 311 16.96 -5.98 5.01
N SER A 312 15.85 -5.27 4.78
CA SER A 312 15.25 -5.22 3.44
C SER A 312 16.21 -4.71 2.38
N ARG A 313 17.03 -3.69 2.70
CA ARG A 313 18.02 -3.16 1.76
C ARG A 313 19.10 -4.20 1.44
N ILE A 314 19.63 -4.89 2.45
CA ILE A 314 20.65 -5.93 2.26
C ILE A 314 20.07 -7.09 1.45
N TRP A 315 18.87 -7.53 1.80
CA TRP A 315 18.16 -8.64 1.17
C TRP A 315 17.85 -8.35 -0.31
N ALA A 316 17.19 -7.24 -0.61
CA ALA A 316 16.75 -6.90 -1.97
C ALA A 316 17.91 -6.61 -2.92
N ASN A 317 19.09 -6.25 -2.39
CA ASN A 317 20.30 -6.03 -3.19
C ASN A 317 21.19 -7.29 -3.33
N ASN A 318 20.83 -8.41 -2.72
CA ASN A 318 21.57 -9.65 -2.92
C ASN A 318 21.31 -10.24 -4.31
N ASP A 319 22.37 -10.65 -5.02
CA ASP A 319 22.25 -11.17 -6.39
C ASP A 319 21.35 -12.40 -6.50
N THR A 320 21.41 -13.32 -5.53
CA THR A 320 20.54 -14.52 -5.53
C THR A 320 19.08 -14.17 -5.32
N VAL A 321 18.79 -13.14 -4.51
CA VAL A 321 17.44 -12.61 -4.31
C VAL A 321 16.93 -11.98 -5.60
N ARG A 322 17.74 -11.12 -6.23
CA ARG A 322 17.38 -10.46 -7.50
C ARG A 322 17.16 -11.47 -8.61
N GLU A 323 18.01 -12.50 -8.68
CA GLU A 323 17.83 -13.63 -9.58
C GLU A 323 16.52 -14.34 -9.29
N ALA A 324 16.25 -14.73 -8.03
CA ALA A 324 15.03 -15.44 -7.63
C ALA A 324 13.76 -14.67 -8.01
N LEU A 325 13.73 -13.35 -7.77
CA LEU A 325 12.62 -12.46 -8.12
C LEU A 325 12.51 -12.14 -9.62
N GLY A 326 13.49 -12.54 -10.44
CA GLY A 326 13.50 -12.28 -11.88
C GLY A 326 13.77 -10.82 -12.24
N ILE A 327 14.54 -10.10 -11.42
CA ILE A 327 14.88 -8.69 -11.66
C ILE A 327 15.71 -8.58 -12.93
N HIS A 328 15.32 -7.67 -13.84
CA HIS A 328 16.04 -7.46 -15.09
C HIS A 328 17.44 -6.89 -14.82
N GLN A 329 18.47 -7.59 -15.30
CA GLN A 329 19.88 -7.22 -15.07
C GLN A 329 20.20 -5.85 -15.66
N GLY A 330 20.96 -5.04 -14.91
CA GLY A 330 21.40 -3.70 -15.33
C GLY A 330 20.33 -2.60 -15.30
N THR A 331 19.11 -2.88 -14.83
CA THR A 331 18.00 -1.88 -14.84
C THR A 331 17.94 -1.04 -13.57
N VAL A 332 17.95 -1.68 -12.40
CA VAL A 332 17.92 -1.02 -11.09
C VAL A 332 19.24 -1.29 -10.37
N PRO A 333 20.19 -0.34 -10.33
CA PRO A 333 21.54 -0.60 -9.83
C PRO A 333 21.56 -0.91 -8.33
N SER A 334 20.72 -0.24 -7.55
CA SER A 334 20.58 -0.47 -6.12
C SER A 334 19.12 -0.26 -5.72
N TRP A 335 18.52 -1.27 -5.10
CA TRP A 335 17.19 -1.18 -4.54
C TRP A 335 17.23 -0.36 -3.24
N GLN A 336 16.24 0.52 -3.09
CA GLN A 336 16.03 1.31 -1.89
C GLN A 336 14.60 1.12 -1.41
N ARG A 337 14.40 1.06 -0.08
CA ARG A 337 13.05 0.95 0.51
C ARG A 337 12.18 2.12 0.09
N CYS A 338 12.72 3.33 0.16
CA CYS A 338 12.09 4.54 -0.36
C CYS A 338 13.13 5.32 -1.17
N ASN A 339 12.90 5.45 -2.46
CA ASN A 339 13.70 6.29 -3.34
C ASN A 339 13.11 7.70 -3.33
N LEU A 340 13.66 8.57 -2.47
CA LEU A 340 13.18 9.95 -2.33
C LEU A 340 13.73 10.90 -3.40
N ASP A 341 14.69 10.42 -4.21
CA ASP A 341 15.32 11.20 -5.29
C ASP A 341 14.56 11.08 -6.62
N ILE A 342 13.39 10.43 -6.63
CA ILE A 342 12.55 10.33 -7.82
C ILE A 342 12.13 11.73 -8.31
N LEU A 343 12.14 11.92 -9.64
CA LEU A 343 11.71 13.16 -10.27
C LEU A 343 10.17 13.23 -10.28
N TYR A 344 9.60 13.59 -9.12
CA TYR A 344 8.16 13.53 -8.85
C TYR A 344 7.52 14.91 -8.72
N THR A 345 6.41 15.13 -9.42
CA THR A 345 5.59 16.33 -9.31
C THR A 345 4.30 16.05 -8.54
N TYR A 346 4.06 16.83 -7.48
CA TYR A 346 2.88 16.77 -6.62
C TYR A 346 1.75 17.63 -7.23
N ASP A 347 1.04 17.10 -8.23
CA ASP A 347 0.01 17.78 -9.01
C ASP A 347 -1.44 17.54 -8.55
N ILE A 348 -1.69 16.55 -7.68
CA ILE A 348 -2.96 16.42 -6.93
C ILE A 348 -2.83 17.20 -5.61
N LYS A 349 -3.64 18.26 -5.44
CA LYS A 349 -3.60 19.10 -4.23
C LYS A 349 -4.47 18.60 -3.08
N SER A 350 -5.53 17.89 -3.41
CA SER A 350 -6.47 17.32 -2.45
C SER A 350 -7.14 16.11 -3.06
N SER A 351 -7.21 15.01 -2.31
CA SER A 351 -7.93 13.81 -2.71
C SER A 351 -9.38 13.76 -2.19
N VAL A 352 -9.78 14.70 -1.31
CA VAL A 352 -11.11 14.73 -0.66
C VAL A 352 -12.25 14.67 -1.68
N ARG A 353 -12.13 15.36 -2.82
CA ARG A 353 -13.15 15.32 -3.87
C ARG A 353 -13.30 13.93 -4.51
N TYR A 354 -12.20 13.20 -4.69
CA TYR A 354 -12.26 11.83 -5.21
C TYR A 354 -12.99 10.89 -4.25
N HIS A 355 -12.78 11.03 -2.94
CA HIS A 355 -13.55 10.29 -1.93
C HIS A 355 -15.05 10.59 -2.03
N LEU A 356 -15.43 11.87 -2.16
CA LEU A 356 -16.82 12.28 -2.33
C LEU A 356 -17.45 11.65 -3.58
N ASP A 357 -16.76 11.72 -4.72
CA ASP A 357 -17.26 11.21 -6.00
C ASP A 357 -17.43 9.67 -5.98
N LEU A 358 -16.52 8.94 -5.34
CA LEU A 358 -16.59 7.49 -5.21
C LEU A 358 -17.71 7.01 -4.29
N THR A 359 -17.77 7.57 -3.08
CA THR A 359 -18.78 7.20 -2.07
C THR A 359 -20.18 7.58 -2.53
N THR A 360 -20.35 8.70 -3.25
CA THR A 360 -21.65 9.08 -3.87
C THR A 360 -22.11 8.08 -4.93
N ARG A 361 -21.18 7.35 -5.56
CA ARG A 361 -21.50 6.26 -6.51
C ARG A 361 -21.70 4.90 -5.82
N GLY A 362 -21.64 4.85 -4.49
CA GLY A 362 -21.89 3.65 -3.68
C GLY A 362 -20.68 2.76 -3.46
N TYR A 363 -19.48 3.14 -3.92
CA TYR A 363 -18.25 2.39 -3.63
C TYR A 363 -17.93 2.45 -2.14
N ARG A 364 -17.56 1.30 -1.57
CA ARG A 364 -17.22 1.20 -0.16
C ARG A 364 -15.85 1.82 0.10
N SER A 365 -15.70 2.46 1.26
CA SER A 365 -14.41 2.97 1.72
C SER A 365 -14.18 2.66 3.19
N LEU A 366 -13.04 2.04 3.50
CA LEU A 366 -12.53 1.96 4.85
C LEU A 366 -11.31 2.86 4.97
N ILE A 367 -11.45 3.89 5.80
CA ILE A 367 -10.36 4.75 6.19
C ILE A 367 -9.97 4.38 7.61
N TYR A 368 -8.70 4.09 7.85
CA TYR A 368 -8.23 3.80 9.19
C TYR A 368 -6.99 4.58 9.56
N SER A 369 -6.76 4.79 10.84
CA SER A 369 -5.57 5.48 11.35
C SER A 369 -5.05 4.80 12.61
N GLY A 370 -3.74 4.50 12.66
CA GLY A 370 -3.06 4.26 13.92
C GLY A 370 -3.20 5.48 14.84
N ASP A 371 -3.64 5.27 16.09
CA ASP A 371 -3.89 6.38 17.03
C ASP A 371 -2.61 6.99 17.64
N HIS A 372 -1.42 6.43 17.33
CA HIS A 372 -0.11 6.97 17.69
C HIS A 372 0.63 7.61 16.50
N ASP A 373 0.01 7.72 15.32
CA ASP A 373 0.64 8.35 14.17
C ASP A 373 0.74 9.88 14.31
N MET A 374 1.98 10.37 14.40
CA MET A 374 2.27 11.81 14.41
C MET A 374 2.54 12.41 13.03
N ILE A 375 2.77 11.57 12.01
CA ILE A 375 3.01 12.02 10.64
C ILE A 375 1.68 12.48 10.04
N ILE A 376 0.62 11.68 10.21
CA ILE A 376 -0.75 11.96 9.76
C ILE A 376 -1.72 11.61 10.88
N PRO A 377 -1.88 12.51 11.86
CA PRO A 377 -2.79 12.26 12.97
C PRO A 377 -4.22 12.00 12.51
N TYR A 378 -4.86 11.02 13.15
CA TYR A 378 -6.25 10.65 12.89
C TYR A 378 -7.23 11.84 13.00
N ILE A 379 -6.88 12.87 13.77
CA ILE A 379 -7.64 14.12 13.91
C ILE A 379 -7.81 14.82 12.56
N GLY A 380 -6.76 14.87 11.73
CA GLY A 380 -6.79 15.42 10.38
C GLY A 380 -7.70 14.58 9.47
N THR A 381 -7.56 13.26 9.57
CA THR A 381 -8.41 12.31 8.84
C THR A 381 -9.89 12.49 9.16
N GLN A 382 -10.24 12.59 10.45
CA GLN A 382 -11.60 12.88 10.89
C GLN A 382 -12.10 14.25 10.45
N ALA A 383 -11.22 15.24 10.31
CA ALA A 383 -11.60 16.59 9.90
C ALA A 383 -12.03 16.64 8.44
N TRP A 384 -11.28 16.02 7.51
CA TRP A 384 -11.71 15.99 6.11
C TRP A 384 -12.91 15.07 5.91
N ILE A 385 -13.02 13.95 6.64
CA ILE A 385 -14.22 13.08 6.55
C ILE A 385 -15.47 13.86 6.96
N ARG A 386 -15.39 14.65 8.03
CA ARG A 386 -16.49 15.54 8.44
C ARG A 386 -16.84 16.57 7.37
N SER A 387 -15.87 17.04 6.59
CA SER A 387 -16.11 18.00 5.51
C SER A 387 -16.95 17.44 4.35
N LEU A 388 -17.04 16.10 4.22
CA LEU A 388 -17.93 15.45 3.25
C LEU A 388 -19.42 15.61 3.60
N ASN A 389 -19.73 15.97 4.86
CA ASN A 389 -21.09 16.21 5.34
C ASN A 389 -22.03 15.00 5.19
N PHE A 390 -21.50 13.78 5.32
CA PHE A 390 -22.29 12.56 5.37
C PHE A 390 -22.96 12.39 6.73
N SER A 391 -24.17 11.84 6.73
CA SER A 391 -24.90 11.53 7.96
C SER A 391 -24.23 10.35 8.65
N VAL A 392 -24.27 10.31 9.97
CA VAL A 392 -23.73 9.19 10.73
C VAL A 392 -24.81 8.12 10.83
N VAL A 393 -24.43 6.87 10.57
CA VAL A 393 -25.35 5.72 10.59
C VAL A 393 -24.99 4.68 11.65
N ASP A 394 -23.75 4.70 12.14
CA ASP A 394 -23.30 3.94 13.31
C ASP A 394 -22.45 4.89 14.17
N GLU A 395 -22.79 5.06 15.45
CA GLU A 395 -22.13 6.04 16.32
C GLU A 395 -20.73 5.60 16.74
N TRP A 396 -19.93 6.58 17.21
CA TRP A 396 -18.56 6.32 17.66
C TRP A 396 -18.53 5.29 18.80
N ARG A 397 -17.96 4.12 18.54
CA ARG A 397 -17.93 2.99 19.49
C ARG A 397 -16.61 2.22 19.43
N PRO A 398 -16.22 1.52 20.51
CA PRO A 398 -15.07 0.64 20.46
C PRO A 398 -15.31 -0.56 19.54
N TRP A 399 -14.24 -1.10 18.99
CA TRP A 399 -14.19 -2.43 18.38
C TRP A 399 -13.11 -3.28 19.05
N PHE A 400 -13.26 -4.60 18.98
CA PHE A 400 -12.53 -5.51 19.85
C PHE A 400 -11.84 -6.63 19.08
N VAL A 401 -10.70 -7.07 19.59
CA VAL A 401 -10.00 -8.29 19.18
C VAL A 401 -9.60 -9.01 20.47
N ASP A 402 -9.98 -10.28 20.60
CA ASP A 402 -9.72 -11.12 21.77
C ASP A 402 -10.12 -10.47 23.11
N GLY A 403 -11.29 -9.82 23.13
CA GLY A 403 -11.81 -9.15 24.33
C GLY A 403 -11.09 -7.86 24.72
N GLN A 404 -10.09 -7.41 23.95
CA GLN A 404 -9.40 -6.13 24.15
C GLN A 404 -9.88 -5.09 23.15
N VAL A 405 -9.95 -3.82 23.58
CA VAL A 405 -10.27 -2.71 22.69
C VAL A 405 -9.13 -2.56 21.68
N ALA A 406 -9.43 -2.87 20.42
CA ALA A 406 -8.49 -2.76 19.30
C ALA A 406 -8.52 -1.36 18.67
N GLY A 407 -9.54 -0.57 18.98
CA GLY A 407 -9.66 0.83 18.59
C GLY A 407 -11.11 1.29 18.65
N TYR A 408 -11.43 2.34 17.90
CA TYR A 408 -12.79 2.89 17.80
C TYR A 408 -13.20 3.04 16.35
N THR A 409 -14.50 2.95 16.08
CA THR A 409 -15.02 3.04 14.71
C THR A 409 -16.34 3.80 14.67
N ARG A 410 -16.65 4.32 13.48
CA ARG A 410 -17.91 4.99 13.14
C ARG A 410 -18.18 4.79 11.66
N SER A 411 -19.45 4.64 11.31
CA SER A 411 -19.87 4.56 9.91
C SER A 411 -20.75 5.74 9.53
N TYR A 412 -20.57 6.18 8.30
CA TYR A 412 -21.30 7.27 7.67
C TYR A 412 -22.20 6.71 6.58
N SER A 413 -23.19 7.49 6.17
CA SER A 413 -23.91 7.26 4.92
C SER A 413 -22.90 7.15 3.77
N ASN A 414 -23.32 6.54 2.65
CA ASN A 414 -22.48 6.39 1.46
C ASN A 414 -21.32 5.39 1.61
N ASN A 415 -21.49 4.38 2.48
CA ASN A 415 -20.57 3.26 2.65
C ASN A 415 -19.13 3.68 3.04
N LEU A 416 -18.99 4.76 3.82
CA LEU A 416 -17.72 5.18 4.40
C LEU A 416 -17.65 4.77 5.87
N THR A 417 -16.61 4.02 6.23
CA THR A 417 -16.29 3.67 7.60
C THR A 417 -14.94 4.27 7.97
N PHE A 418 -14.88 4.86 9.17
CA PHE A 418 -13.64 5.31 9.77
C PHE A 418 -13.32 4.44 11.00
N ALA A 419 -12.06 4.05 11.16
CA ALA A 419 -11.59 3.31 12.33
C ALA A 419 -10.23 3.84 12.84
N THR A 420 -10.04 3.86 14.14
CA THR A 420 -8.71 3.94 14.73
C THR A 420 -8.20 2.55 15.06
N VAL A 421 -6.88 2.38 15.03
CA VAL A 421 -6.18 1.18 15.50
C VAL A 421 -5.35 1.58 16.72
N LYS A 422 -5.76 1.10 17.89
CA LYS A 422 -5.14 1.42 19.17
C LYS A 422 -3.73 0.85 19.25
N GLY A 423 -2.75 1.71 19.56
CA GLY A 423 -1.33 1.37 19.56
C GLY A 423 -0.70 1.36 18.16
N GLY A 424 -1.49 1.63 17.11
CA GLY A 424 -0.99 1.70 15.75
C GLY A 424 -0.18 2.98 15.50
N GLY A 425 0.99 2.84 14.88
CA GLY A 425 1.77 3.95 14.33
C GLY A 425 1.31 4.36 12.92
N HIS A 426 2.22 4.95 12.14
CA HIS A 426 1.94 5.44 10.78
C HIS A 426 1.49 4.32 9.83
N THR A 427 2.22 3.22 9.82
CA THR A 427 1.91 1.98 9.12
C THR A 427 1.22 1.04 10.12
N ALA A 428 -0.04 1.29 10.47
CA ALA A 428 -0.70 0.58 11.57
C ALA A 428 -0.56 -0.98 11.55
N PRO A 429 -0.60 -1.67 10.38
CA PRO A 429 -0.37 -3.12 10.31
C PRO A 429 1.03 -3.57 10.78
N GLU A 430 2.03 -2.71 10.73
CA GLU A 430 3.39 -3.00 11.22
C GLU A 430 3.47 -3.04 12.76
N TYR A 431 2.57 -2.31 13.44
CA TYR A 431 2.51 -2.24 14.90
C TYR A 431 1.49 -3.21 15.48
N MET A 432 0.32 -3.29 14.83
CA MET A 432 -0.84 -4.05 15.32
C MET A 432 -1.37 -5.00 14.23
N PRO A 433 -0.56 -5.94 13.73
CA PRO A 433 -0.88 -6.75 12.56
C PRO A 433 -2.16 -7.57 12.75
N LYS A 434 -2.33 -8.18 13.94
CA LYS A 434 -3.51 -8.95 14.31
C LYS A 434 -4.79 -8.12 14.26
N GLN A 435 -4.74 -6.91 14.82
CA GLN A 435 -5.87 -5.98 14.85
C GLN A 435 -6.21 -5.50 13.44
N CYS A 436 -5.21 -5.17 12.62
CA CYS A 436 -5.42 -4.76 11.24
C CYS A 436 -6.00 -5.89 10.37
N LEU A 437 -5.57 -7.15 10.56
CA LEU A 437 -6.18 -8.29 9.88
C LEU A 437 -7.64 -8.51 10.33
N ALA A 438 -7.93 -8.40 11.62
CA ALA A 438 -9.29 -8.49 12.15
C ALA A 438 -10.20 -7.37 11.62
N MET A 439 -9.67 -6.15 11.48
CA MET A 439 -10.39 -5.02 10.90
C MET A 439 -10.84 -5.33 9.47
N LEU A 440 -9.95 -5.85 8.61
CA LEU A 440 -10.29 -6.29 7.25
C LEU A 440 -11.38 -7.37 7.22
N ALA A 441 -11.40 -8.25 8.22
CA ALA A 441 -12.39 -9.31 8.37
C ALA A 441 -13.76 -8.82 8.88
N SER A 442 -13.81 -7.63 9.49
CA SER A 442 -14.97 -7.13 10.26
C SER A 442 -15.87 -6.16 9.50
N GLU A 443 -15.53 -5.78 8.25
CA GLU A 443 -16.21 -4.79 7.42
C GLU A 443 -17.72 -5.01 7.14
N ARG A 444 -18.39 -5.96 7.79
CA ARG A 444 -19.85 -6.12 7.77
C ARG A 444 -20.47 -6.81 8.99
N CYS A 445 -19.82 -6.76 10.17
CA CYS A 445 -20.43 -7.26 11.41
C CYS A 445 -21.19 -6.15 12.15
N GLY A 446 -22.31 -5.68 11.59
CA GLY A 446 -23.23 -4.81 12.33
C GLY A 446 -24.00 -5.64 13.37
N SER A 447 -23.70 -5.50 14.67
CA SER A 447 -24.49 -5.97 15.83
C SER A 447 -25.10 -7.40 15.82
N ALA A 448 -24.66 -8.27 14.93
CA ALA A 448 -24.88 -9.71 14.94
C ALA A 448 -23.73 -10.30 14.12
N GLY A 449 -23.09 -11.34 14.67
CA GLY A 449 -21.94 -12.01 14.05
C GLY A 449 -22.20 -12.32 12.58
N GLY A 450 -21.15 -12.22 11.74
CA GLY A 450 -21.19 -12.42 10.29
C GLY A 450 -19.96 -11.92 9.55
N ASN A 451 -19.28 -12.80 8.81
CA ASN A 451 -18.02 -12.48 8.13
C ASN A 451 -18.24 -11.52 6.95
N ALA A 452 -17.27 -10.60 6.75
CA ALA A 452 -17.44 -9.37 6.00
C ALA A 452 -17.52 -9.44 4.46
N TRP A 453 -17.60 -10.60 3.82
CA TRP A 453 -17.43 -10.67 2.35
C TRP A 453 -18.39 -11.60 1.61
N ASP A 454 -19.36 -12.21 2.28
CA ASP A 454 -20.44 -12.97 1.62
C ASP A 454 -21.71 -12.12 1.53
N ASP A 455 -22.25 -11.95 0.31
CA ASP A 455 -23.65 -11.55 0.13
C ASP A 455 -24.61 -12.75 0.39
N ASN A 456 -24.09 -13.91 0.83
CA ASN A 456 -24.90 -15.13 0.97
C ASN A 456 -24.29 -16.21 1.92
N SER A 457 -24.11 -15.96 3.23
CA SER A 457 -23.93 -17.07 4.19
C SER A 457 -24.32 -16.70 5.64
N ASN A 458 -25.00 -17.64 6.29
CA ASN A 458 -25.50 -17.56 7.67
C ASN A 458 -24.36 -17.60 8.68
N CYS A 459 -24.45 -16.74 9.69
CA CYS A 459 -23.41 -16.49 10.66
C CYS A 459 -23.56 -17.35 11.91
N ASN A 460 -23.37 -18.67 11.79
CA ASN A 460 -23.31 -19.56 12.94
C ASN A 460 -22.32 -20.69 12.66
N GLU A 461 -21.03 -20.43 12.84
CA GLU A 461 -20.07 -21.48 13.15
C GLU A 461 -19.20 -21.01 14.32
N THR A 462 -19.61 -21.47 15.50
CA THR A 462 -18.86 -21.44 16.75
C THR A 462 -17.55 -22.20 16.61
N ALA A 463 -16.47 -21.65 17.17
CA ALA A 463 -15.24 -22.37 17.47
C ALA A 463 -15.56 -23.72 18.18
N PRO A 464 -14.78 -24.79 17.95
CA PRO A 464 -15.03 -26.06 18.61
C PRO A 464 -14.85 -25.89 20.12
N ALA A 465 -15.95 -26.08 20.85
CA ALA A 465 -15.95 -26.17 22.30
C ALA A 465 -15.09 -27.38 22.71
N THR A 466 -14.03 -27.15 23.47
CA THR A 466 -13.38 -28.19 24.25
C THR A 466 -14.31 -28.55 25.41
N GLU A 467 -14.95 -29.71 25.31
CA GLU A 467 -15.55 -30.41 26.44
C GLU A 467 -14.48 -30.81 27.47
N THR A 468 -14.95 -31.08 28.70
CA THR A 468 -14.24 -31.42 29.95
C THR A 468 -13.80 -30.17 30.74
N ALA A 469 -14.23 -29.93 31.98
CA ALA A 469 -14.80 -30.79 33.00
C ALA A 469 -15.91 -30.05 33.78
N ARG A 470 -16.99 -30.78 34.07
CA ARG A 470 -17.88 -30.47 35.20
C ARG A 470 -17.24 -30.98 36.48
N ASP A 471 -17.60 -30.28 37.55
CA ASP A 471 -17.71 -30.70 38.95
C ASP A 471 -16.77 -30.02 39.96
N ALA A 472 -17.49 -29.38 40.90
CA ALA A 472 -17.15 -29.06 42.28
C ALA A 472 -16.37 -27.75 42.53
N GLU A 473 -17.07 -26.70 43.00
CA GLU A 473 -17.12 -26.39 44.44
C GLU A 473 -18.05 -25.19 44.74
N THR A 474 -19.12 -25.54 45.46
CA THR A 474 -19.62 -24.90 46.69
C THR A 474 -19.75 -23.37 46.79
N THR A 475 -21.02 -22.96 46.74
CA THR A 475 -21.69 -21.92 47.52
C THR A 475 -20.98 -21.49 48.81
N ALA A 476 -20.64 -20.21 48.93
CA ALA A 476 -20.52 -19.53 50.22
C ALA A 476 -21.08 -18.10 50.11
N MET A 477 -22.23 -17.91 50.75
CA MET A 477 -22.86 -16.63 51.03
C MET A 477 -21.94 -15.78 51.93
N LEU A 478 -21.81 -14.50 51.61
CA LEU A 478 -21.38 -13.46 52.57
C LEU A 478 -22.64 -12.85 53.21
N PRO A 479 -22.73 -12.73 54.54
CA PRO A 479 -23.74 -11.89 55.17
C PRO A 479 -23.21 -10.48 55.43
N ASP A 480 -24.14 -9.53 55.37
CA ASP A 480 -24.02 -8.14 55.82
C ASP A 480 -23.43 -8.03 57.22
N GLN A 481 -22.43 -7.13 57.39
CA GLN A 481 -22.38 -6.04 58.38
C GLN A 481 -21.38 -4.97 57.94
#